data_AF-A0A2E1X9R6-F1
#
_entry.id   AF-A0A2E1X9R6-F1
#
_cell.length_a   1.000
_cell.length_b   1.000
_cell.length_c   1.000
_cell.angle_alpha   90.00
_cell.angle_beta   90.00
_cell.angle_gamma   90.00
#
_symmetry.space_group_name_H-M   'P 1'
#
loop_
_entity.id
_entity.type
_entity.pdbx_description
1 polymer ?
#
loop_
_entity_poly.entity_id
_entity_poly.type
_entity_poly.pdbx_seq_one_letter_code
_entity_poly.pdbx_strand_id
1 'polypeptide(L)' 'MDDEPLNEKPDLTLGFLKKQELYGMSVGDLEERIEALKAEVARCEDALKDRGDTRSEAEKLFKF' A
#
# COMPACT_ATOMS: atom_id res chain seq x y z
N MET A 1 15.29 26.59 -1.35
CA MET A 1 13.90 26.27 -1.02
C MET A 1 13.99 25.00 -0.22
N ASP A 2 13.63 25.06 1.06
CA ASP A 2 13.54 23.86 1.90
C ASP A 2 12.39 23.02 1.34
N ASP A 3 12.72 21.95 0.62
CA ASP A 3 11.78 20.88 0.29
C ASP A 3 11.47 20.13 1.59
N GLU A 4 10.63 20.74 2.42
CA GLU A 4 10.01 20.04 3.55
C GLU A 4 9.18 18.90 2.94
N PRO A 5 9.49 17.62 3.24
CA PRO A 5 8.73 16.51 2.68
C PRO A 5 7.31 16.69 3.17
N LEU A 6 6.41 17.04 2.26
CA LEU A 6 5.00 17.21 2.55
C LEU A 6 4.56 15.92 3.25
N ASN A 7 4.29 16.04 4.55
CA ASN A 7 3.76 14.98 5.38
C ASN A 7 2.29 14.77 4.99
N GLU A 8 2.08 14.36 3.73
CA GLU A 8 0.78 14.00 3.22
C GLU A 8 0.37 12.73 3.95
N LYS A 9 -0.75 12.84 4.66
CA LYS A 9 -1.35 11.69 5.31
C LYS A 9 -1.58 10.63 4.24
N PRO A 10 -1.26 9.35 4.53
CA PRO A 10 -1.48 8.29 3.57
C PRO A 10 -2.95 8.27 3.14
N ASP A 11 -3.18 8.06 1.85
CA ASP A 11 -4.54 7.90 1.34
C ASP A 11 -5.14 6.59 1.88
N LEU A 12 -6.16 6.71 2.71
CA LEU A 12 -6.89 5.58 3.31
C LEU A 12 -8.23 5.32 2.61
N THR A 13 -8.44 5.87 1.40
CA THR A 13 -9.68 5.69 0.64
C THR A 13 -9.99 4.23 0.31
N LEU A 14 -8.97 3.36 0.27
CA LEU A 14 -9.15 1.90 0.13
C LEU A 14 -10.06 1.31 1.22
N GLY A 15 -10.15 1.92 2.41
CA GLY A 15 -11.08 1.51 3.46
C GLY A 15 -12.56 1.63 3.07
N PHE A 16 -12.89 2.45 2.06
CA PHE A 16 -14.24 2.59 1.52
C PHE A 16 -14.58 1.53 0.47
N LEU A 17 -13.60 0.78 -0.07
CA LEU A 17 -13.86 -0.26 -1.06
C LEU A 17 -14.80 -1.35 -0.54
N LYS A 18 -14.71 -1.69 0.75
CA LYS A 18 -15.61 -2.65 1.42
C LYS A 18 -17.08 -2.20 1.46
N LYS A 19 -17.34 -0.92 1.20
CA LYS A 19 -18.66 -0.29 1.23
C LYS A 19 -19.19 0.03 -0.18
N GLN A 20 -18.42 -0.23 -1.22
CA GLN A 20 -18.86 0.00 -2.59
C GLN A 20 -19.85 -1.08 -3.02
N GLU A 21 -20.92 -0.64 -3.68
CA GLU A 21 -21.92 -1.50 -4.31
C GLU A 21 -21.25 -2.31 -5.44
N LEU A 22 -21.56 -3.62 -5.53
CA LEU A 22 -20.97 -4.54 -6.49
C LEU A 22 -22.00 -5.15 -7.46
N TYR A 23 -23.29 -5.13 -7.12
CA TYR A 23 -24.36 -5.72 -7.92
C TYR A 23 -24.48 -5.09 -9.31
N GLY A 24 -24.12 -3.81 -9.44
CA GLY A 24 -24.07 -3.12 -10.73
C GLY A 24 -22.85 -3.44 -11.61
N MET A 25 -21.86 -4.20 -11.10
CA MET A 25 -20.63 -4.52 -11.82
C MET A 25 -20.79 -5.80 -12.64
N SER A 26 -20.28 -5.81 -13.87
CA SER A 26 -20.18 -7.03 -14.66
C SER A 26 -19.09 -7.95 -14.12
N VAL A 27 -19.06 -9.20 -14.59
CA VAL A 27 -17.99 -10.16 -14.22
C VAL A 27 -16.62 -9.61 -14.61
N GLY A 28 -16.48 -9.01 -15.80
CA GLY A 28 -15.22 -8.41 -16.25
C GLY A 28 -14.77 -7.23 -15.37
N ASP A 29 -15.70 -6.37 -14.96
CA ASP A 29 -15.39 -5.26 -14.05
C ASP A 29 -14.89 -5.77 -12.69
N LEU A 30 -15.49 -6.86 -12.19
CA LEU A 30 -15.07 -7.49 -10.95
C LEU A 30 -13.69 -8.15 -11.07
N GLU A 31 -13.40 -8.79 -12.21
CA GLU A 31 -12.08 -9.39 -12.50
C GLU A 31 -10.99 -8.31 -12.58
N GLU A 32 -11.20 -7.26 -13.35
CA GLU A 32 -10.25 -6.12 -13.45
C GLU A 32 -10.01 -5.48 -12.09
N ARG A 33 -11.09 -5.26 -11.32
CA ARG A 33 -11.00 -4.74 -9.97
C ARG A 33 -10.19 -5.65 -9.05
N ILE A 34 -10.38 -6.96 -9.12
CA ILE A 34 -9.62 -7.92 -8.31
C ILE A 34 -8.13 -7.86 -8.67
N GLU A 35 -7.79 -7.83 -9.95
CA GLU A 35 -6.39 -7.76 -10.39
C GLU A 35 -5.71 -6.47 -9.93
N ALA A 36 -6.40 -5.34 -10.01
CA ALA A 36 -5.90 -4.06 -9.49
C ALA A 36 -5.65 -4.12 -7.97
N LEU A 37 -6.56 -4.72 -7.20
CA LEU A 37 -6.40 -4.84 -5.74
C LEU A 37 -5.24 -5.76 -5.35
N LYS A 38 -5.05 -6.88 -6.07
CA LYS A 38 -3.90 -7.77 -5.83
C LYS A 38 -2.58 -7.05 -6.10
N ALA A 39 -2.49 -6.29 -7.19
CA ALA A 39 -1.30 -5.52 -7.51
C ALA A 39 -0.98 -4.49 -6.40
N GLU A 40 -1.98 -3.83 -5.84
CA GLU A 40 -1.79 -2.89 -4.74
C GLU A 40 -1.38 -3.59 -3.42
N VAL A 41 -1.93 -4.78 -3.14
CA VAL A 41 -1.49 -5.61 -2.01
C VAL A 41 0.00 -5.95 -2.15
N ALA A 42 0.43 -6.41 -3.32
CA ALA A 42 1.83 -6.73 -3.57
C ALA A 42 2.75 -5.52 -3.33
N ARG A 43 2.36 -4.33 -3.82
CA ARG A 43 3.11 -3.09 -3.57
C ARG A 43 3.22 -2.75 -2.08
N CYS A 44 2.14 -2.94 -1.32
CA CYS A 44 2.14 -2.72 0.12
C CYS A 44 3.07 -3.71 0.84
N GLU A 45 3.03 -4.99 0.44
CA GLU A 45 3.87 -6.04 1.00
C GLU A 45 5.36 -5.80 0.72
N ASP A 46 5.72 -5.42 -0.51
CA ASP A 46 7.09 -5.06 -0.88
C ASP A 46 7.59 -3.85 -0.05
N ALA A 47 6.78 -2.81 0.08
CA ALA A 47 7.13 -1.64 0.89
C ALA A 47 7.28 -1.98 2.39
N LEU A 48 6.49 -2.92 2.91
CA LEU A 48 6.64 -3.41 4.28
C LEU A 48 7.94 -4.19 4.46
N LYS A 49 8.26 -5.06 3.50
CA LYS A 49 9.50 -5.83 3.50
C LYS A 49 10.72 -4.92 3.48
N ASP A 50 10.77 -3.96 2.55
CA ASP A 50 11.89 -3.01 2.43
C ASP A 50 12.12 -2.23 3.73
N ARG A 51 11.04 -1.80 4.40
CA ARG A 51 11.12 -1.10 5.70
C ARG A 51 11.56 -2.04 6.83
N GLY A 52 11.11 -3.29 6.82
CA GLY A 52 11.55 -4.32 7.76
C GLY A 52 13.04 -4.63 7.63
N ASP A 53 13.51 -4.79 6.38
CA ASP A 53 14.91 -5.04 6.05
C ASP A 53 15.78 -3.82 6.45
N THR A 54 15.33 -2.61 6.14
CA THR A 54 15.99 -1.36 6.55
C THR A 54 16.14 -1.27 8.07
N ARG A 55 15.10 -1.63 8.82
CA ARG A 55 15.15 -1.64 10.29
C ARG A 55 16.13 -2.68 10.81
N SER A 56 16.14 -3.88 10.24
CA SER A 56 17.05 -4.96 10.65
C SER A 56 18.53 -4.57 10.41
N GLU A 57 18.83 -3.95 9.27
CA GLU A 57 20.18 -3.48 8.94
C GLU A 57 20.60 -2.31 9.86
N ALA A 58 19.71 -1.37 10.15
CA ALA A 58 19.98 -0.31 11.11
C ALA A 58 20.27 -0.86 12.52
N GLU A 59 19.48 -1.82 13.02
CA GLU A 59 19.69 -2.43 14.33
C GLU A 59 21.03 -3.19 14.44
N LYS A 60 21.58 -3.70 13.34
CA LYS A 60 22.92 -4.30 13.29
C LYS A 60 24.03 -3.23 13.35
N LEU A 61 23.81 -2.07 12.75
CA LEU A 61 24.78 -0.97 12.70
C LEU A 61 24.94 -0.25 14.06
N PHE A 62 23.87 -0.18 14.86
CA PHE A 62 23.85 0.49 16.17
C PHE A 62 24.19 -0.41 17.36
N LYS A 63 24.51 -1.69 17.14
CA LYS A 63 24.86 -2.66 18.20
C LYS A 63 26.38 -2.84 18.43
N PHE A 64 27.18 -1.81 18.17
CA PHE A 64 28.60 -1.77 18.53
C PHE A 64 28.85 -0.85 19.73
#